data_AF-A0A2W5N6K9-F1
#
_entry.id   AF-A0A2W5N6K9-F1
#
_cell.length_a   1.000
_cell.length_b   1.000
_cell.length_c   1.000
_cell.angle_alpha   90.00
_cell.angle_beta   90.00
_cell.angle_gamma   90.00
#
_symmetry.space_group_name_H-M   'P 1'
#
loop_
_entity.id
_entity.type
_entity.pdbx_description
1 polymer ?
#
loop_
_entity_poly.entity_id
_entity_poly.type
_entity_poly.pdbx_seq_one_letter_code
_entity_poly.pdbx_strand_id
1 'polypeptide(L)'
;MPFRMPPAATFPTRALALWTAAWLACATAAGAQAPDLTPRPGAATAPSSATSSEGFTAAPPLADPAPPPTRTTGILPAFIYGDGVFDAERPDFVATVRGGVRFGPAYFGSTKVKAGPDAAIRLDRVRLPGGLTFGSNEAVGFLRGFNPRLSGRIVPRRESNDYKEIAGLDNIPFSIELGFGVGYEKRHYRAFADMRYGVIGHNSWVGEFGADGMAYPYEGLTLMLGPRLSWGTAHFMDTYFGVSASESEASGLSVYNPDGGFYGAGVEFGARYLFNERWGIEGAARWTRLMGQAADSPIVENGTDDQYLVRFDLSRRISLEF
;
A
#
# COMPACT_ATOMS: atom_id res chain seq x y z
N MET A 1 -8.54 -45.37 21.41
CA MET A 1 -8.71 -45.06 19.97
C MET A 1 -7.57 -44.15 19.55
N PRO A 2 -6.70 -44.52 18.60
CA PRO A 2 -5.58 -43.67 18.22
C PRO A 2 -5.99 -42.60 17.22
N PHE A 3 -5.47 -41.39 17.41
CA PHE A 3 -5.70 -40.22 16.56
C PHE A 3 -4.80 -40.32 15.31
N ARG A 4 -5.39 -40.20 14.11
CA ARG A 4 -4.71 -40.35 12.82
C ARG A 4 -4.38 -38.95 12.27
N MET A 5 -3.10 -38.65 12.06
CA MET A 5 -2.65 -37.41 11.38
C MET A 5 -3.06 -37.42 9.89
N PRO A 6 -3.39 -36.25 9.28
CA PRO A 6 -3.52 -36.12 7.83
C PRO A 6 -2.15 -35.96 7.15
N PRO A 7 -2.02 -36.32 5.84
CA PRO A 7 -0.74 -36.31 5.13
C PRO A 7 -0.29 -34.91 4.69
N ALA A 8 1.03 -34.75 4.54
CA ALA A 8 1.70 -33.54 4.08
C ALA A 8 1.34 -33.19 2.63
N ALA A 9 1.07 -31.90 2.37
CA ALA A 9 0.83 -31.38 1.04
C ALA A 9 2.14 -31.26 0.24
N THR A 10 2.24 -32.01 -0.85
CA THR A 10 3.28 -31.90 -1.88
C THR A 10 3.11 -30.62 -2.70
N PHE A 11 4.13 -29.76 -2.71
CA PHE A 11 4.23 -28.60 -3.60
C PHE A 11 4.65 -29.03 -5.03
N PRO A 12 4.01 -28.54 -6.10
CA PRO A 12 4.43 -28.83 -7.46
C PRO A 12 5.63 -27.99 -7.89
N THR A 13 6.67 -28.69 -8.35
CA THR A 13 8.01 -28.27 -8.82
C THR A 13 8.05 -27.26 -9.99
N ARG A 14 6.91 -26.70 -10.40
CA ARG A 14 6.83 -25.71 -11.50
C ARG A 14 7.09 -24.27 -11.05
N ALA A 15 7.07 -23.99 -9.75
CA ALA A 15 7.33 -22.66 -9.23
C ALA A 15 8.78 -22.21 -9.43
N LEU A 16 9.76 -23.13 -9.51
CA LEU A 16 11.19 -22.75 -9.59
C LEU A 16 11.63 -22.31 -11.00
N ALA A 17 10.94 -22.76 -12.06
CA ALA A 17 11.31 -22.47 -13.45
C ALA A 17 10.90 -21.05 -13.90
N LEU A 18 9.97 -20.40 -13.20
CA LEU A 18 9.53 -19.03 -13.49
C LEU A 18 10.46 -17.95 -12.92
N TRP A 19 11.34 -18.31 -11.97
CA TRP A 19 12.26 -17.34 -11.34
C TRP A 19 13.52 -17.08 -12.16
N THR A 20 13.98 -18.05 -12.95
CA THR A 20 15.15 -17.88 -13.83
C THR A 20 14.82 -17.17 -15.15
N ALA A 21 13.58 -17.27 -15.64
CA ALA A 21 13.16 -16.59 -16.88
C ALA A 21 13.03 -15.05 -16.72
N ALA A 22 12.67 -14.58 -15.54
CA ALA A 22 12.55 -13.14 -15.23
C ALA A 22 13.93 -12.43 -15.21
N TRP A 23 15.01 -13.16 -14.88
CA TRP A 23 16.37 -12.64 -14.92
C TRP A 23 16.90 -12.50 -16.37
N LEU A 24 16.55 -13.43 -17.27
CA LEU A 24 17.05 -13.44 -18.65
C LEU A 24 16.31 -12.46 -19.58
N ALA A 25 15.02 -12.19 -19.33
CA ALA A 25 14.20 -11.31 -20.17
C ALA A 25 14.57 -9.81 -20.04
N CYS A 26 15.26 -9.40 -18.98
CA CYS A 26 15.73 -8.01 -18.82
C CYS A 26 16.95 -7.68 -19.70
N ALA A 27 17.66 -8.66 -20.26
CA ALA A 27 18.91 -8.43 -20.99
C ALA A 27 18.76 -8.25 -22.52
N THR A 28 17.62 -8.59 -23.12
CA THR A 28 17.48 -8.68 -24.60
C THR A 28 16.46 -7.74 -25.24
N ALA A 29 15.83 -6.84 -24.49
CA ALA A 29 14.81 -5.93 -25.03
C ALA A 29 15.35 -4.54 -25.47
N ALA A 30 16.66 -4.40 -25.65
CA ALA A 30 17.29 -3.23 -26.28
C ALA A 30 17.59 -3.54 -27.75
N GLY A 31 16.58 -3.54 -28.60
CA GLY A 31 16.78 -3.60 -30.05
C GLY A 31 15.56 -4.07 -30.85
N ALA A 32 15.21 -3.26 -31.86
CA ALA A 32 14.43 -3.56 -33.06
C ALA A 32 12.92 -3.19 -33.11
N GLN A 33 12.69 -2.07 -33.83
CA GLN A 33 11.77 -1.78 -34.95
C GLN A 33 10.37 -2.44 -35.08
N ALA A 34 9.37 -1.57 -35.31
CA ALA A 34 8.12 -1.80 -36.09
C ALA A 34 8.39 -1.71 -37.63
N PRO A 35 7.48 -1.97 -38.60
CA PRO A 35 6.00 -2.11 -38.54
C PRO A 35 5.42 -3.22 -39.49
N ASP A 36 4.09 -3.30 -39.66
CA ASP A 36 3.38 -3.11 -40.96
C ASP A 36 1.86 -3.39 -40.85
N LEU A 37 1.04 -2.56 -41.50
CA LEU A 37 -0.42 -2.67 -41.60
C LEU A 37 -0.82 -2.50 -43.07
N THR A 38 -1.32 -3.56 -43.70
CA THR A 38 -1.97 -3.51 -45.01
C THR A 38 -3.37 -4.14 -44.94
N PRO A 39 -4.42 -3.53 -45.53
CA PRO A 39 -5.76 -4.12 -45.61
C PRO A 39 -5.98 -4.89 -46.93
N ARG A 40 -6.79 -5.95 -46.89
CA ARG A 40 -7.25 -6.74 -48.06
C ARG A 40 -8.70 -6.38 -48.45
N PRO A 41 -9.06 -6.31 -49.75
CA PRO A 41 -10.43 -6.07 -50.22
C PRO A 41 -11.10 -7.28 -50.93
N GLY A 42 -12.43 -7.18 -51.09
CA GLY A 42 -13.28 -7.97 -52.02
C GLY A 42 -14.15 -9.04 -51.32
N ALA A 43 -15.40 -9.33 -51.70
CA ALA A 43 -16.24 -8.88 -52.81
C ALA A 43 -17.72 -9.19 -52.50
N ALA A 44 -18.64 -8.45 -53.14
CA ALA A 44 -20.08 -8.62 -53.09
C ALA A 44 -20.58 -9.73 -54.03
N THR A 45 -21.65 -10.44 -53.64
CA THR A 45 -22.62 -11.03 -54.59
C THR A 45 -23.95 -11.29 -53.88
N ALA A 46 -25.04 -10.76 -54.43
CA ALA A 46 -26.42 -11.14 -54.11
C ALA A 46 -26.87 -12.29 -55.05
N PRO A 47 -27.94 -13.03 -54.72
CA PRO A 47 -29.18 -12.73 -55.47
C PRO A 47 -30.51 -12.96 -54.72
N SER A 48 -31.54 -12.31 -55.29
CA SER A 48 -32.94 -12.71 -55.51
C SER A 48 -33.90 -12.96 -54.34
N SER A 49 -34.96 -12.15 -54.39
CA SER A 49 -36.24 -12.21 -53.70
C SER A 49 -37.01 -13.52 -53.91
N ALA A 50 -37.58 -14.03 -52.82
CA ALA A 50 -38.78 -14.86 -52.80
C ALA A 50 -39.75 -14.30 -51.74
N THR A 51 -40.96 -13.97 -52.19
CA THR A 51 -42.08 -13.52 -51.37
C THR A 51 -42.76 -14.74 -50.77
N SER A 52 -42.79 -14.84 -49.44
CA SER A 52 -43.70 -15.73 -48.70
C SER A 52 -44.32 -14.94 -47.56
N SER A 53 -45.63 -14.74 -47.65
CA SER A 53 -46.47 -14.22 -46.58
C SER A 53 -46.62 -15.29 -45.50
N GLU A 54 -45.93 -15.12 -44.37
CA GLU A 54 -46.22 -15.85 -43.13
C GLU A 54 -46.65 -14.87 -42.04
N GLY A 55 -47.64 -15.29 -41.27
CA GLY A 55 -48.44 -14.47 -40.38
C GLY A 55 -47.65 -13.82 -39.25
N PHE A 56 -48.18 -12.67 -38.82
CA PHE A 56 -47.71 -11.96 -37.64
C PHE A 56 -48.13 -12.73 -36.38
N THR A 57 -47.31 -13.69 -35.94
CA THR A 57 -47.41 -14.24 -34.59
C THR A 57 -46.79 -13.23 -33.63
N ALA A 58 -47.58 -12.78 -32.65
CA ALA A 58 -47.15 -11.89 -31.59
C ALA A 58 -45.87 -12.44 -30.91
N ALA A 59 -44.86 -11.57 -30.75
CA ALA A 59 -43.67 -11.88 -29.97
C ALA A 59 -44.08 -12.27 -28.53
N PRO A 60 -43.45 -13.31 -27.93
CA PRO A 60 -43.67 -13.60 -26.52
C PRO A 60 -43.25 -12.39 -25.68
N PRO A 61 -43.90 -12.13 -24.52
CA PRO A 61 -43.49 -11.05 -23.65
C PRO A 61 -42.03 -11.25 -23.24
N LEU A 62 -41.25 -10.17 -23.28
CA LEU A 62 -39.90 -10.12 -22.70
C LEU A 62 -40.00 -10.67 -21.27
N ALA A 63 -39.30 -11.76 -21.00
CA ALA A 63 -39.16 -12.25 -19.63
C ALA A 63 -38.57 -11.12 -18.79
N ASP A 64 -39.17 -10.87 -17.63
CA ASP A 64 -38.62 -9.93 -16.65
C ASP A 64 -37.13 -10.25 -16.43
N PRO A 65 -36.26 -9.23 -16.34
CA PRO A 65 -34.87 -9.47 -15.99
C PRO A 65 -34.86 -10.26 -14.68
N ALA A 66 -34.17 -11.41 -14.68
CA ALA A 66 -34.02 -12.23 -13.50
C ALA A 66 -33.62 -11.33 -12.33
N PRO A 67 -34.25 -11.45 -11.15
CA PRO A 67 -33.84 -10.69 -9.99
C PRO A 67 -32.33 -10.90 -9.80
N PRO A 68 -31.57 -9.85 -9.44
CA PRO A 68 -30.15 -9.97 -9.22
C PRO A 68 -29.90 -11.15 -8.26
N PRO A 69 -28.86 -11.96 -8.48
CA PRO A 69 -28.63 -13.14 -7.66
C PRO A 69 -28.64 -12.72 -6.20
N THR A 70 -29.55 -13.29 -5.41
CA THR A 70 -29.64 -13.06 -3.99
C THR A 70 -28.26 -13.35 -3.40
N ARG A 71 -27.52 -12.31 -2.99
CA ARG A 71 -26.22 -12.47 -2.33
C ARG A 71 -26.47 -13.42 -1.16
N THR A 72 -25.85 -14.59 -1.20
CA THR A 72 -25.85 -15.49 -0.05
C THR A 72 -25.30 -14.70 1.12
N THR A 73 -26.14 -14.45 2.12
CA THR A 73 -25.79 -13.80 3.38
C THR A 73 -24.74 -14.66 4.08
N GLY A 74 -23.47 -14.50 3.68
CA GLY A 74 -22.34 -15.03 4.41
C GLY A 74 -22.28 -14.36 5.78
N ILE A 75 -21.69 -15.07 6.74
CA ILE A 75 -21.56 -14.84 8.20
C ILE A 75 -20.91 -13.49 8.59
N LEU A 76 -20.80 -12.55 7.66
CA LEU A 76 -20.24 -11.22 7.85
C LEU A 76 -21.31 -10.26 8.40
N PRO A 77 -20.95 -9.38 9.34
CA PRO A 77 -21.90 -8.45 9.97
C PRO A 77 -22.56 -7.49 8.96
N ALA A 78 -23.82 -7.13 9.22
CA ALA A 78 -24.69 -6.40 8.29
C ALA A 78 -24.12 -5.06 7.77
N PHE A 79 -23.26 -4.39 8.55
CA PHE A 79 -22.60 -3.13 8.13
C PHE A 79 -21.64 -3.31 6.94
N ILE A 80 -21.27 -4.55 6.59
CA ILE A 80 -20.40 -4.87 5.46
C ILE A 80 -21.15 -4.81 4.13
N TYR A 81 -22.48 -4.94 4.14
CA TYR A 81 -23.32 -5.01 2.94
C TYR A 81 -24.25 -3.82 2.72
N GLY A 82 -24.38 -2.91 3.71
CA GLY A 82 -25.29 -1.78 3.62
C GLY A 82 -24.75 -0.66 2.72
N ASP A 83 -25.62 -0.12 1.86
CA ASP A 83 -25.42 1.15 1.15
C ASP A 83 -25.51 2.30 2.15
N GLY A 84 -24.38 2.97 2.36
CA GLY A 84 -24.28 4.14 3.22
C GLY A 84 -24.25 5.45 2.43
N VAL A 85 -24.34 6.57 3.15
CA VAL A 85 -24.19 7.95 2.59
C VAL A 85 -22.82 8.15 1.90
N PHE A 86 -21.89 7.21 2.09
CA PHE A 86 -20.53 7.19 1.56
C PHE A 86 -20.34 6.22 0.38
N ASP A 87 -21.42 5.83 -0.29
CA ASP A 87 -21.42 4.85 -1.37
C ASP A 87 -22.13 5.37 -2.64
N ALA A 88 -21.71 6.52 -3.16
CA ALA A 88 -22.32 7.14 -4.34
C ALA A 88 -22.16 6.30 -5.63
N GLU A 89 -23.22 6.23 -6.46
CA GLU A 89 -23.24 5.51 -7.74
C GLU A 89 -22.36 6.16 -8.81
N ARG A 90 -22.18 7.49 -8.77
CA ARG A 90 -21.32 8.27 -9.69
C ARG A 90 -20.32 9.12 -8.91
N PRO A 91 -19.30 8.51 -8.29
CA PRO A 91 -18.51 9.24 -7.30
C PRO A 91 -17.50 10.17 -7.94
N ASP A 92 -17.56 11.46 -7.61
CA ASP A 92 -16.55 12.46 -7.96
C ASP A 92 -15.32 12.36 -7.06
N PHE A 93 -15.48 11.78 -5.87
CA PHE A 93 -14.41 11.50 -4.93
C PHE A 93 -14.44 10.05 -4.47
N VAL A 94 -13.27 9.40 -4.47
CA VAL A 94 -13.10 8.06 -3.92
C VAL A 94 -11.85 8.05 -3.05
N ALA A 95 -11.98 7.57 -1.81
CA ALA A 95 -10.85 7.36 -0.92
C ALA A 95 -10.95 6.00 -0.22
N THR A 96 -9.81 5.38 0.02
CA THR A 96 -9.69 4.20 0.86
C THR A 96 -9.13 4.63 2.22
N VAL A 97 -9.91 4.41 3.28
CA VAL A 97 -9.45 4.55 4.65
C VAL A 97 -9.01 3.18 5.16
N ARG A 98 -7.90 3.14 5.90
CA ARG A 98 -7.36 1.94 6.53
C ARG A 98 -7.19 2.20 8.02
N GLY A 99 -7.50 1.19 8.82
CA GLY A 99 -7.25 1.19 10.26
C GLY A 99 -6.95 -0.21 10.74
N GLY A 100 -6.02 -0.32 11.70
CA GLY A 100 -5.53 -1.62 12.13
C GLY A 100 -4.51 -1.54 13.25
N VAL A 101 -3.67 -2.58 13.29
CA VAL A 101 -2.61 -2.76 14.28
C VAL A 101 -1.29 -2.95 13.58
N ARG A 102 -0.23 -2.40 14.19
CA ARG A 102 1.15 -2.59 13.78
C ARG A 102 1.99 -3.12 14.94
N PHE A 103 3.00 -3.89 14.58
CA PHE A 103 4.01 -4.45 15.46
C PHE A 103 5.36 -4.02 14.89
N GLY A 104 6.12 -3.25 15.65
CA GLY A 104 7.43 -2.78 15.20
C GLY A 104 8.30 -2.35 16.37
N PRO A 105 9.50 -1.80 16.11
CA PRO A 105 10.41 -1.36 17.15
C PRO A 105 9.73 -0.34 18.08
N ALA A 106 9.99 -0.45 19.38
CA ALA A 106 9.42 0.45 20.38
C ALA A 106 9.81 1.92 20.16
N TYR A 107 11.01 2.12 19.61
CA TYR A 107 11.57 3.38 19.11
C TYR A 107 12.57 3.03 18.00
N PHE A 108 13.02 4.02 17.21
CA PHE A 108 14.01 3.78 16.16
C PHE A 108 15.32 3.26 16.76
N GLY A 109 15.77 2.09 16.32
CA GLY A 109 16.96 1.43 16.86
C GLY A 109 16.67 0.37 17.92
N SER A 110 15.42 0.22 18.36
CA SER A 110 15.10 -0.72 19.44
C SER A 110 15.09 -2.17 18.98
N THR A 111 15.61 -3.07 19.83
CA THR A 111 15.42 -4.52 19.69
C THR A 111 14.05 -5.01 20.20
N LYS A 112 13.29 -4.14 20.88
CA LYS A 112 12.00 -4.48 21.49
C LYS A 112 10.87 -4.18 20.52
N VAL A 113 9.97 -5.14 20.34
CA VAL A 113 8.77 -4.97 19.53
C VAL A 113 7.60 -4.50 20.40
N LYS A 114 6.88 -3.48 19.93
CA LYS A 114 5.68 -2.92 20.56
C LYS A 114 4.52 -2.93 19.58
N ALA A 115 3.33 -3.26 20.08
CA ALA A 115 2.10 -3.12 19.34
C ALA A 115 1.58 -1.68 19.43
N GLY A 116 1.00 -1.19 18.34
CA GLY A 116 0.37 0.13 18.30
C GLY A 116 -0.72 0.22 17.22
N PRO A 117 -1.48 1.31 17.19
CA PRO A 117 -2.46 1.53 16.14
C PRO A 117 -1.76 1.82 14.80
N ASP A 118 -2.39 1.38 13.72
CA ASP A 118 -2.07 1.77 12.35
C ASP A 118 -3.30 2.44 11.73
N ALA A 119 -3.06 3.48 10.92
CA ALA A 119 -4.10 4.16 10.18
C ALA A 119 -3.50 4.83 8.95
N ALA A 120 -4.23 4.80 7.84
CA ALA A 120 -3.82 5.46 6.62
C ALA A 120 -5.02 5.84 5.76
N ILE A 121 -4.87 6.89 4.95
CA ILE A 121 -5.87 7.31 3.98
C ILE A 121 -5.19 7.34 2.62
N ARG A 122 -5.85 6.76 1.62
CA ARG A 122 -5.44 6.81 0.21
C ARG A 122 -6.54 7.49 -0.59
N LEU A 123 -6.15 8.46 -1.41
CA LEU A 123 -7.03 9.05 -2.40
C LEU A 123 -7.00 8.17 -3.66
N ASP A 124 -8.14 7.61 -4.06
CA ASP A 124 -8.26 6.76 -5.25
C ASP A 124 -8.82 7.54 -6.45
N ARG A 125 -9.67 8.54 -6.21
CA ARG A 125 -10.14 9.44 -7.27
C ARG A 125 -10.52 10.81 -6.73
N VAL A 126 -10.23 11.85 -7.51
CA VAL A 126 -10.86 13.16 -7.36
C VAL A 126 -11.13 13.76 -8.74
N ARG A 127 -12.37 14.22 -8.97
CA ARG A 127 -12.75 15.06 -10.09
C ARG A 127 -12.88 16.50 -9.58
N LEU A 128 -12.08 17.40 -10.15
CA LEU A 128 -12.10 18.82 -9.80
C LEU A 128 -13.00 19.62 -10.78
N PRO A 129 -13.54 20.78 -10.36
CA PRO A 129 -14.18 21.72 -11.26
C PRO A 129 -13.25 22.08 -12.42
N GLY A 130 -13.76 22.00 -13.66
CA GLY A 130 -12.95 22.21 -14.88
C GLY A 130 -12.52 20.92 -15.60
N GLY A 131 -12.98 19.75 -15.16
CA GLY A 131 -12.83 18.47 -15.88
C GLY A 131 -11.53 17.71 -15.59
N LEU A 132 -10.65 18.26 -14.75
CA LEU A 132 -9.45 17.58 -14.29
C LEU A 132 -9.84 16.39 -13.40
N THR A 133 -9.50 15.19 -13.85
CA THR A 133 -9.73 13.94 -13.09
C THR A 133 -8.38 13.32 -12.78
N PHE A 134 -8.15 13.03 -11.50
CA PHE A 134 -7.02 12.24 -11.03
C PHE A 134 -7.51 10.91 -10.50
N GLY A 135 -6.81 9.83 -10.87
CA GLY A 135 -7.09 8.48 -10.37
C GLY A 135 -8.10 7.66 -11.18
N SER A 136 -8.62 6.59 -10.59
CA SER A 136 -9.51 5.62 -11.24
C SER A 136 -10.61 5.12 -10.30
N ASN A 137 -11.76 4.72 -10.87
CA ASN A 137 -12.88 4.13 -10.14
C ASN A 137 -12.82 2.61 -10.03
N GLU A 138 -11.84 1.93 -10.63
CA GLU A 138 -11.83 0.46 -10.64
C GLU A 138 -11.78 -0.10 -9.20
N ALA A 139 -12.65 -1.06 -8.88
CA ALA A 139 -12.74 -1.71 -7.57
C ALA A 139 -11.40 -2.34 -7.17
N VAL A 140 -10.70 -2.92 -8.15
CA VAL A 140 -9.39 -3.57 -8.01
C VAL A 140 -8.23 -2.60 -8.37
N GLY A 141 -8.54 -1.31 -8.52
CA GLY A 141 -7.77 -0.37 -9.33
C GLY A 141 -6.46 0.11 -8.71
N PHE A 142 -5.36 -0.16 -9.40
CA PHE A 142 -4.19 0.72 -9.39
C PHE A 142 -4.58 2.04 -10.05
N LEU A 143 -4.01 3.15 -9.60
CA LEU A 143 -4.15 4.41 -10.30
C LEU A 143 -3.32 4.30 -11.59
N ARG A 144 -3.80 4.82 -12.72
CA ARG A 144 -2.98 4.84 -13.94
C ARG A 144 -2.44 6.25 -14.14
N GLY A 145 -1.12 6.37 -14.16
CA GLY A 145 -0.42 7.63 -14.30
C GLY A 145 -0.17 8.33 -12.96
N PHE A 146 -0.13 9.66 -13.01
CA PHE A 146 0.14 10.51 -11.86
C PHE A 146 -0.99 10.46 -10.84
N ASN A 147 -0.64 10.28 -9.57
CA ASN A 147 -1.59 10.31 -8.46
C ASN A 147 -1.10 11.22 -7.33
N PRO A 148 -1.91 12.21 -6.90
CA PRO A 148 -1.68 12.89 -5.64
C PRO A 148 -1.97 11.94 -4.48
N ARG A 149 -1.20 12.05 -3.40
CA ARG A 149 -1.27 11.17 -2.24
C ARG A 149 -1.41 11.97 -0.95
N LEU A 150 -2.20 11.44 -0.03
CA LEU A 150 -2.17 11.84 1.38
C LEU A 150 -1.28 10.87 2.12
N SER A 151 -0.44 11.39 3.02
CA SER A 151 0.47 10.57 3.82
C SER A 151 0.33 10.92 5.30
N GLY A 152 0.17 9.90 6.13
CA GLY A 152 0.08 10.03 7.57
C GLY A 152 0.89 8.94 8.24
N ARG A 153 1.59 9.27 9.33
CA ARG A 153 2.34 8.31 10.13
C ARG A 153 2.19 8.63 11.61
N ILE A 154 2.00 7.57 12.40
CA ILE A 154 2.01 7.64 13.86
C ILE A 154 3.39 7.17 14.35
N VAL A 155 4.05 7.95 15.20
CA VAL A 155 5.30 7.55 15.86
C VAL A 155 5.03 7.38 17.36
N PRO A 156 5.32 6.19 17.93
CA PRO A 156 5.03 5.94 19.33
C PRO A 156 5.91 6.80 20.23
N ARG A 157 5.47 7.04 21.46
CA ARG A 157 6.32 7.67 22.48
C ARG A 157 7.51 6.77 22.83
N ARG A 158 8.64 7.40 23.14
CA ARG A 158 9.83 6.75 23.71
C ARG A 158 9.95 7.15 25.18
N GLU A 159 9.82 6.17 26.07
CA GLU A 159 10.09 6.33 27.50
C GLU A 159 11.45 5.74 27.81
N SER A 160 12.44 6.59 28.03
CA SER A 160 13.83 6.17 28.21
C SER A 160 14.00 5.23 29.40
N ASN A 161 13.24 5.44 30.48
CA ASN A 161 13.29 4.62 31.68
C ASN A 161 12.72 3.20 31.52
N ASP A 162 11.97 2.93 30.44
CA ASP A 162 11.47 1.58 30.14
C ASP A 162 12.55 0.68 29.52
N TYR A 163 13.67 1.25 29.08
CA TYR A 163 14.70 0.58 28.28
C TYR A 163 16.08 0.87 28.84
N LYS A 164 16.76 -0.16 29.37
CA LYS A 164 18.06 0.01 30.05
C LYS A 164 19.12 0.61 29.13
N GLU A 165 19.07 0.30 27.84
CA GLU A 165 20.03 0.75 26.84
C GLU A 165 19.97 2.26 26.52
N ILE A 166 18.89 2.93 26.90
CA ILE A 166 18.68 4.38 26.69
C ILE A 166 18.21 5.08 27.98
N ALA A 167 18.35 4.43 29.13
CA ALA A 167 17.99 5.03 30.41
C ALA A 167 18.83 6.29 30.65
N GLY A 168 18.20 7.39 31.07
CA GLY A 168 18.85 8.69 31.24
C GLY A 168 18.72 9.65 30.04
N LEU A 169 18.22 9.19 28.89
CA LEU A 169 17.83 10.07 27.79
C LEU A 169 16.50 10.77 28.04
N ASP A 170 16.26 11.86 27.34
CA ASP A 170 14.98 12.54 27.35
C ASP A 170 13.88 11.69 26.68
N ASN A 171 12.68 11.80 27.26
CA ASN A 171 11.50 11.11 26.75
C ASN A 171 10.97 11.82 25.50
N ILE A 172 10.67 11.04 24.46
CA ILE A 172 10.07 11.59 23.24
C ILE A 172 8.56 11.42 23.30
N PRO A 173 7.78 12.51 23.18
CA PRO A 173 6.32 12.41 23.16
C PRO A 173 5.82 11.67 21.91
N PHE A 174 4.61 11.16 22.02
CA PHE A 174 3.89 10.62 20.87
C PHE A 174 3.81 11.67 19.76
N SER A 175 4.03 11.24 18.50
CA SER A 175 4.00 12.14 17.35
C SER A 175 3.02 11.69 16.28
N ILE A 176 2.34 12.67 15.68
CA ILE A 176 1.55 12.50 14.46
C ILE A 176 2.21 13.29 13.36
N GLU A 177 2.45 12.64 12.24
CA GLU A 177 3.00 13.24 11.05
C GLU A 177 1.95 13.21 9.95
N LEU A 178 1.74 14.35 9.30
CA LEU A 178 0.81 14.49 8.19
C LEU A 178 1.52 15.15 7.01
N GLY A 179 1.10 14.81 5.80
CA GLY A 179 1.54 15.51 4.62
C GLY A 179 1.00 14.91 3.33
N PHE A 180 1.75 15.16 2.27
CA PHE A 180 1.31 14.92 0.91
C PHE A 180 2.43 14.24 0.12
N GLY A 181 2.02 13.56 -0.94
CA GLY A 181 2.95 12.93 -1.84
C GLY A 181 2.46 12.91 -3.25
N VAL A 182 3.32 12.40 -4.11
CA VAL A 182 3.03 12.15 -5.51
C VAL A 182 3.43 10.70 -5.81
N GLY A 183 2.60 10.04 -6.60
CA GLY A 183 2.89 8.73 -7.12
C GLY A 183 2.73 8.69 -8.63
N TYR A 184 3.38 7.73 -9.23
CA TYR A 184 3.14 7.32 -10.60
C TYR A 184 2.90 5.82 -10.62
N GLU A 185 1.74 5.43 -11.10
CA GLU A 185 1.29 4.04 -11.06
C GLU A 185 0.97 3.53 -12.48
N LYS A 186 1.38 2.30 -12.76
CA LYS A 186 1.00 1.48 -13.91
C LYS A 186 0.54 0.13 -13.36
N ARG A 187 -0.05 -0.70 -14.24
CA ARG A 187 -0.58 -2.01 -13.85
C ARG A 187 0.34 -2.79 -12.92
N HIS A 188 1.64 -2.90 -13.22
CA HIS A 188 2.56 -3.71 -12.41
C HIS A 188 3.60 -2.90 -11.65
N TYR A 189 3.56 -1.58 -11.69
CA TYR A 189 4.63 -0.76 -11.12
C TYR A 189 4.09 0.51 -10.48
N ARG A 190 4.64 0.85 -9.33
CA ARG A 190 4.43 2.14 -8.67
C ARG A 190 5.77 2.76 -8.31
N ALA A 191 5.86 4.06 -8.43
CA ALA A 191 6.86 4.86 -7.77
C ALA A 191 6.14 5.96 -6.99
N PHE A 192 6.64 6.34 -5.82
CA PHE A 192 6.05 7.40 -5.02
C PHE A 192 7.09 8.12 -4.16
N ALA A 193 6.75 9.35 -3.80
CA ALA A 193 7.46 10.17 -2.85
C ALA A 193 6.44 10.89 -1.98
N ASP A 194 6.55 10.69 -0.67
CA ASP A 194 5.70 11.30 0.35
C ASP A 194 6.55 12.19 1.25
N MET A 195 6.08 13.41 1.52
CA MET A 195 6.68 14.34 2.47
C MET A 195 5.69 14.60 3.60
N ARG A 196 6.13 14.50 4.85
CA ARG A 196 5.30 14.66 6.05
C ARG A 196 5.96 15.62 7.03
N TYR A 197 5.14 16.34 7.78
CA TYR A 197 5.54 17.21 8.87
C TYR A 197 4.95 16.70 10.19
N GLY A 198 5.76 16.72 11.26
CA GLY A 198 5.32 16.41 12.62
C GLY A 198 4.36 17.47 13.16
N VAL A 199 3.07 17.35 12.86
CA VAL A 199 2.04 18.28 13.34
C VAL A 199 1.84 18.19 14.86
N ILE A 200 2.20 17.04 15.45
CA ILE A 200 2.24 16.80 16.89
C ILE A 200 3.56 16.11 17.21
N GLY A 201 4.23 16.54 18.29
CA GLY A 201 5.47 15.93 18.77
C GLY A 201 6.71 16.66 18.25
N HIS A 202 7.47 16.03 17.35
CA HIS A 202 8.81 16.48 16.95
C HIS A 202 8.89 17.71 16.02
N ASN A 203 7.77 18.23 15.51
CA ASN A 203 7.73 19.46 14.69
C ASN A 203 8.78 19.57 13.56
N SER A 204 9.07 18.46 12.89
CA SER A 204 10.10 18.40 11.86
C SER A 204 9.60 17.73 10.58
N TRP A 205 10.34 17.91 9.48
CA TRP A 205 10.02 17.30 8.18
C TRP A 205 10.71 15.95 8.01
N VAL A 206 9.97 15.03 7.40
CA VAL A 206 10.40 13.68 7.05
C VAL A 206 9.86 13.26 5.68
N GLY A 207 10.63 12.46 4.97
CA GLY A 207 10.30 11.97 3.64
C GLY A 207 10.31 10.44 3.58
N GLU A 208 9.47 9.88 2.72
CA GLU A 208 9.53 8.48 2.30
C GLU A 208 9.50 8.41 0.78
N PHE A 209 10.42 7.64 0.20
CA PHE A 209 10.49 7.39 -1.24
C PHE A 209 10.38 5.89 -1.46
N GLY A 210 9.67 5.47 -2.48
CA GLY A 210 9.48 4.05 -2.72
C GLY A 210 9.13 3.71 -4.15
N ALA A 211 9.31 2.43 -4.46
CA ALA A 211 8.79 1.81 -5.67
C ALA A 211 8.22 0.44 -5.33
N ASP A 212 7.23 -0.03 -6.08
CA ASP A 212 6.63 -1.34 -5.92
C ASP A 212 6.46 -2.02 -7.27
N GLY A 213 6.80 -3.30 -7.33
CA GLY A 213 6.21 -4.23 -8.28
C GLY A 213 4.87 -4.71 -7.76
N MET A 214 3.86 -4.79 -8.63
CA MET A 214 2.52 -5.26 -8.29
C MET A 214 2.14 -6.50 -9.09
N ALA A 215 1.48 -7.46 -8.42
CA ALA A 215 0.93 -8.65 -9.03
C ALA A 215 -0.52 -8.89 -8.59
N TYR A 216 -1.30 -9.47 -9.49
CA TYR A 216 -2.73 -9.76 -9.30
C TYR A 216 -2.97 -11.25 -9.55
N PRO A 217 -2.54 -12.13 -8.62
CA PRO A 217 -2.62 -13.57 -8.82
C PRO A 217 -4.06 -14.10 -8.86
N TYR A 218 -4.98 -13.45 -8.14
CA TYR A 218 -6.40 -13.78 -8.07
C TYR A 218 -7.24 -12.50 -8.07
N GLU A 219 -8.52 -12.63 -8.40
CA GLU A 219 -9.47 -11.52 -8.30
C GLU A 219 -9.52 -10.99 -6.85
N GLY A 220 -9.46 -9.67 -6.71
CA GLY A 220 -9.44 -9.00 -5.41
C GLY A 220 -8.10 -9.03 -4.67
N LEU A 221 -7.14 -9.90 -5.03
CA LEU A 221 -5.82 -9.96 -4.39
C LEU A 221 -4.77 -9.13 -5.15
N THR A 222 -4.18 -8.16 -4.47
CA THR A 222 -3.02 -7.39 -4.93
C THR A 222 -1.82 -7.69 -4.04
N LEU A 223 -0.73 -8.15 -4.63
CA LEU A 223 0.57 -8.27 -3.98
C LEU A 223 1.45 -7.09 -4.40
N MET A 224 2.17 -6.52 -3.44
CA MET A 224 3.08 -5.40 -3.63
C MET A 224 4.44 -5.76 -3.03
N LEU A 225 5.52 -5.46 -3.74
CA LEU A 225 6.88 -5.64 -3.24
C LEU A 225 7.78 -4.54 -3.78
N GLY A 226 8.54 -3.86 -2.93
CA GLY A 226 9.64 -3.06 -3.42
C GLY A 226 10.34 -2.19 -2.39
N PRO A 227 11.35 -1.42 -2.85
CA PRO A 227 12.24 -0.69 -1.96
C PRO A 227 11.57 0.53 -1.32
N ARG A 228 12.12 0.94 -0.17
CA ARG A 228 11.77 2.14 0.58
C ARG A 228 13.03 2.86 1.01
N LEU A 229 13.01 4.20 0.95
CA LEU A 229 14.03 5.07 1.52
C LEU A 229 13.35 6.07 2.46
N SER A 230 13.99 6.33 3.59
CA SER A 230 13.52 7.29 4.58
C SER A 230 14.51 8.44 4.71
N TRP A 231 13.98 9.66 4.74
CA TRP A 231 14.74 10.90 4.86
C TRP A 231 14.19 11.74 6.01
N GLY A 232 15.06 12.46 6.70
CA GLY A 232 14.69 13.34 7.81
C GLY A 232 15.53 14.60 7.83
N THR A 233 14.95 15.68 8.33
CA THR A 233 15.69 16.91 8.65
C THR A 233 16.64 16.72 9.82
N ALA A 234 17.61 17.63 10.00
CA ALA A 234 18.51 17.59 11.16
C ALA A 234 17.73 17.58 12.49
N HIS A 235 16.65 18.36 12.59
CA HIS A 235 15.80 18.36 13.79
C HIS A 235 15.11 17.01 14.05
N PHE A 236 14.66 16.31 12.99
CA PHE A 236 14.16 14.94 13.12
C PHE A 236 15.25 14.01 13.63
N MET A 237 16.44 14.10 13.02
CA MET A 237 17.56 13.22 13.33
C MET A 237 18.04 13.42 14.76
N ASP A 238 18.19 14.68 15.19
CA ASP A 238 18.56 15.05 16.56
C ASP A 238 17.54 14.55 17.58
N THR A 239 16.23 14.73 17.31
CA THR A 239 15.16 14.27 18.21
C THR A 239 15.22 12.76 18.49
N TYR A 240 15.48 11.94 17.46
CA TYR A 240 15.36 10.48 17.57
C TYR A 240 16.69 9.75 17.73
N PHE A 241 17.79 10.34 17.26
CA PHE A 241 19.11 9.72 17.21
C PHE A 241 20.19 10.56 17.92
N GLY A 242 19.90 11.80 18.31
CA GLY A 242 20.82 12.67 19.04
C GLY A 242 20.96 12.30 20.51
N VAL A 243 22.09 12.71 21.10
CA VAL A 243 22.41 12.61 22.52
C VAL A 243 23.07 13.92 22.94
N SER A 244 22.39 14.71 23.77
CA SER A 244 22.92 15.96 24.32
C SER A 244 24.01 15.72 25.38
N ALA A 245 24.74 16.78 25.75
CA ALA A 245 25.75 16.71 26.81
C ALA A 245 25.16 16.28 28.17
N SER A 246 23.99 16.81 28.54
CA SER A 246 23.30 16.42 29.77
C SER A 246 22.81 14.97 29.74
N GLU A 247 22.30 14.52 28.60
CA GLU A 247 21.89 13.13 28.44
C GLU A 247 23.08 12.17 28.44
N SER A 248 24.21 12.58 27.87
CA SER A 248 25.46 11.82 27.91
C SER A 248 25.93 11.59 29.34
N GLU A 249 25.89 12.63 30.19
CA GLU A 249 26.21 12.53 31.62
C GLU A 249 25.23 11.61 32.38
N ALA A 250 23.95 11.65 32.02
CA ALA A 250 22.90 10.87 32.69
C ALA A 250 22.82 9.40 32.26
N SER A 251 23.12 9.10 30.98
CA SER A 251 22.97 7.78 30.38
C SER A 251 24.29 7.02 30.21
N GLY A 252 25.42 7.74 30.17
CA GLY A 252 26.72 7.18 29.79
C GLY A 252 26.92 6.98 28.28
N LEU A 253 25.94 7.36 27.45
CA LEU A 253 26.10 7.39 25.99
C LEU A 253 27.01 8.55 25.58
N SER A 254 27.74 8.43 24.48
CA SER A 254 28.54 9.54 23.95
C SER A 254 27.64 10.64 23.40
N VAL A 255 28.07 11.90 23.57
CA VAL A 255 27.42 13.05 22.91
C VAL A 255 27.41 12.82 21.40
N TYR A 256 26.25 13.04 20.79
CA TYR A 256 26.05 12.77 19.38
C TYR A 256 25.05 13.76 18.78
N ASN A 257 25.45 14.45 17.71
CA ASN A 257 24.65 15.48 17.06
C ASN A 257 24.53 15.16 15.56
N PRO A 258 23.50 14.41 15.15
CA PRO A 258 23.36 13.97 13.76
C PRO A 258 22.87 15.09 12.85
N ASP A 259 23.43 15.12 11.64
CA ASP A 259 22.89 15.95 10.56
C ASP A 259 21.64 15.33 9.92
N GLY A 260 20.91 16.15 9.15
CA GLY A 260 19.78 15.70 8.34
C GLY A 260 20.22 14.85 7.14
N GLY A 261 19.36 13.97 6.65
CA GLY A 261 19.67 13.13 5.50
C GLY A 261 18.81 11.88 5.40
N PHE A 262 19.25 10.97 4.52
CA PHE A 262 18.68 9.62 4.45
C PHE A 262 19.12 8.83 5.67
N TYR A 263 18.15 8.28 6.38
CA TYR A 263 18.37 7.58 7.65
C TYR A 263 18.00 6.10 7.60
N GLY A 264 17.34 5.64 6.52
CA GLY A 264 17.03 4.23 6.37
C GLY A 264 16.70 3.81 4.94
N ALA A 265 17.05 2.57 4.61
CA ALA A 265 16.65 1.88 3.38
C ALA A 265 16.06 0.53 3.71
N GLY A 266 15.11 0.09 2.92
CA GLY A 266 14.39 -1.14 3.22
C GLY A 266 13.62 -1.69 2.04
N VAL A 267 12.87 -2.74 2.33
CA VAL A 267 11.91 -3.36 1.42
C VAL A 267 10.60 -3.56 2.16
N GLU A 268 9.49 -3.37 1.46
CA GLU A 268 8.17 -3.68 1.97
C GLU A 268 7.49 -4.70 1.06
N PHE A 269 6.98 -5.77 1.66
CA PHE A 269 6.03 -6.69 1.06
C PHE A 269 4.64 -6.39 1.61
N GLY A 270 3.65 -6.29 0.72
CA GLY A 270 2.26 -6.05 1.08
C GLY A 270 1.31 -6.99 0.33
N ALA A 271 0.22 -7.36 0.98
CA ALA A 271 -0.88 -8.10 0.39
C ALA A 271 -2.20 -7.41 0.75
N ARG A 272 -3.02 -7.11 -0.24
CA ARG A 272 -4.37 -6.55 -0.07
C ARG A 272 -5.38 -7.48 -0.72
N TYR A 273 -6.37 -7.93 0.05
CA TYR A 273 -7.48 -8.72 -0.47
C TYR A 273 -8.80 -7.97 -0.27
N LEU A 274 -9.42 -7.58 -1.37
CA LEU A 274 -10.77 -7.03 -1.38
C LEU A 274 -11.76 -8.19 -1.38
N PHE A 275 -12.52 -8.35 -0.30
CA PHE A 275 -13.55 -9.39 -0.22
C PHE A 275 -14.91 -8.90 -0.71
N ASN A 276 -15.08 -7.58 -0.89
CA ASN A 276 -16.15 -6.99 -1.68
C ASN A 276 -15.70 -5.63 -2.25
N GLU A 277 -16.60 -4.93 -2.94
CA GLU A 277 -16.32 -3.64 -3.61
C GLU A 277 -15.94 -2.51 -2.65
N ARG A 278 -16.24 -2.66 -1.35
CA ARG A 278 -16.07 -1.63 -0.32
C ARG A 278 -15.02 -1.97 0.71
N TRP A 279 -14.84 -3.26 0.99
CA TRP A 279 -14.06 -3.72 2.11
C TRP A 279 -12.96 -4.68 1.67
N GLY A 280 -11.80 -4.52 2.31
CA GLY A 280 -10.71 -5.45 2.15
C GLY A 280 -9.83 -5.52 3.37
N ILE A 281 -9.06 -6.59 3.47
CA ILE A 281 -8.01 -6.73 4.46
C ILE A 281 -6.67 -6.44 3.80
N GLU A 282 -5.76 -5.80 4.52
CA GLU A 282 -4.40 -5.54 4.09
C GLU A 282 -3.42 -6.02 5.15
N GLY A 283 -2.33 -6.64 4.73
CA GLY A 283 -1.19 -6.94 5.58
C GLY A 283 0.09 -6.47 4.91
N ALA A 284 1.06 -6.03 5.70
CA ALA A 284 2.38 -5.71 5.19
C ALA A 284 3.48 -6.07 6.18
N ALA A 285 4.64 -6.44 5.63
CA ALA A 285 5.88 -6.65 6.34
C ALA A 285 6.96 -5.75 5.72
N ARG A 286 7.62 -4.95 6.54
CA ARG A 286 8.67 -4.04 6.15
C ARG A 286 9.93 -4.37 6.94
N TRP A 287 11.05 -4.51 6.23
CA TRP A 287 12.38 -4.48 6.81
C TRP A 287 13.04 -3.18 6.40
N THR A 288 13.60 -2.45 7.36
CA THR A 288 14.36 -1.22 7.13
C THR A 288 15.66 -1.33 7.89
N ARG A 289 16.79 -1.15 7.19
CA ARG A 289 18.08 -0.93 7.81
C ARG A 289 18.34 0.57 7.97
N LEU A 290 18.62 0.99 9.20
CA LEU A 290 19.09 2.34 9.51
C LEU A 290 20.47 2.55 8.90
N MET A 291 20.76 3.76 8.43
CA MET A 291 22.01 4.05 7.73
C MET A 291 22.54 5.45 8.05
N GLY A 292 23.80 5.69 7.68
CA GLY A 292 24.47 6.97 7.86
C GLY A 292 24.41 7.41 9.32
N GLN A 293 24.12 8.70 9.53
CA GLN A 293 24.07 9.29 10.87
C GLN A 293 23.03 8.66 11.81
N ALA A 294 22.02 7.94 11.30
CA ALA A 294 21.13 7.18 12.18
C ALA A 294 21.77 5.88 12.66
N ALA A 295 22.53 5.17 11.81
CA ALA A 295 23.22 3.94 12.20
C ALA A 295 24.37 4.21 13.18
N ASP A 296 25.05 5.34 13.01
CA ASP A 296 26.20 5.77 13.85
C ASP A 296 25.76 6.37 15.21
N SER A 297 24.46 6.40 15.50
CA SER A 297 23.93 6.91 16.76
C SER A 297 24.23 5.94 17.92
N PRO A 298 24.73 6.41 19.07
CA PRO A 298 24.93 5.56 20.26
C PRO A 298 23.66 4.83 20.72
N ILE A 299 22.48 5.40 20.42
CA ILE A 299 21.17 4.78 20.69
C ILE A 299 20.96 3.52 19.83
N VAL A 300 21.36 3.59 18.55
CA VAL A 300 21.20 2.51 17.58
C VAL A 300 22.29 1.46 17.74
N GLU A 301 23.53 1.87 18.04
CA GLU A 301 24.64 0.98 18.36
C GLU A 301 24.35 0.08 19.58
N ASN A 302 23.69 0.63 20.61
CA ASN A 302 23.25 -0.14 21.77
C ASN A 302 21.97 -0.97 21.53
N GLY A 303 21.36 -0.83 20.37
CA GLY A 303 20.15 -1.53 19.96
C GLY A 303 20.39 -2.37 18.71
N THR A 304 19.78 -1.96 17.61
CA THR A 304 19.97 -2.59 16.30
C THR A 304 19.67 -1.61 15.17
N ASP A 305 20.44 -1.66 14.08
CA ASP A 305 20.16 -0.94 12.85
C ASP A 305 19.05 -1.62 12.01
N ASP A 306 18.72 -2.88 12.27
CA ASP A 306 17.70 -3.64 11.55
C ASP A 306 16.31 -3.51 12.20
N GLN A 307 15.39 -2.87 11.48
CA GLN A 307 14.02 -2.57 11.94
C GLN A 307 13.00 -3.43 11.21
N TYR A 308 12.20 -4.20 11.94
CA TYR A 308 11.13 -5.02 11.36
C TYR A 308 9.76 -4.50 11.79
N LEU A 309 8.89 -4.24 10.81
CA LEU A 309 7.52 -3.82 11.04
C LEU A 309 6.54 -4.75 10.33
N VAL A 310 5.51 -5.17 11.04
CA VAL A 310 4.37 -5.91 10.48
C VAL A 310 3.09 -5.16 10.81
N ARG A 311 2.18 -5.00 9.85
CA ARG A 311 0.85 -4.40 10.07
C ARG A 311 -0.25 -5.26 9.48
N PHE A 312 -1.42 -5.17 10.11
CA PHE A 312 -2.67 -5.80 9.68
C PHE A 312 -3.79 -4.77 9.79
N ASP A 313 -4.46 -4.52 8.67
CA ASP A 313 -5.41 -3.44 8.52
C ASP A 313 -6.71 -3.91 7.88
N LEU A 314 -7.81 -3.32 8.32
CA LEU A 314 -9.06 -3.34 7.59
C LEU A 314 -9.13 -2.06 6.75
N SER A 315 -9.50 -2.21 5.49
CA SER A 315 -9.67 -1.12 4.54
C SER A 315 -11.13 -0.96 4.15
N ARG A 316 -11.60 0.29 4.10
CA ARG A 316 -12.91 0.67 3.61
C ARG A 316 -12.76 1.73 2.53
N ARG A 317 -13.33 1.46 1.37
CA ARG A 317 -13.52 2.41 0.28
C ARG A 317 -14.76 3.26 0.57
N ILE A 318 -14.61 4.56 0.38
CA ILE A 318 -15.63 5.59 0.54
C ILE A 318 -15.74 6.31 -0.81
N SER A 319 -16.95 6.53 -1.28
CA SER A 319 -17.26 7.18 -2.54
C SER A 319 -18.33 8.27 -2.34
N LEU A 320 -18.02 9.49 -2.78
CA LEU A 320 -18.85 10.69 -2.61
C LEU A 320 -19.13 11.33 -3.97
N GLU A 321 -20.33 11.88 -4.15
CA GLU A 321 -20.79 12.66 -5.31
C GLU A 321 -21.11 14.07 -4.83
N PHE A 322 -20.63 15.11 -5.55
CA PHE A 322 -20.85 16.52 -5.19
C PHE A 322 -20.93 17.42 -6.41
#